data_AF-A0A0Q9PYQ5-F1
#
_entry.id   AF-A0A0Q9PYQ5-F1
#
_cell.length_a   1.000
_cell.length_b   1.000
_cell.length_c   1.000
_cell.angle_alpha   90.00
_cell.angle_beta   90.00
_cell.angle_gamma   90.00
#
_symmetry.space_group_name_H-M   'P 1'
#
loop_
_entity.id
_entity.type
_entity.pdbx_description
1 polymer ?
#
loop_
_entity_poly.entity_id
_entity_poly.type
_entity_poly.pdbx_seq_one_letter_code
_entity_poly.pdbx_strand_id
1 'polypeptide(L)'
;MRDDAGRVLQRRVLRRHRTTEDLAAFLPSLDAAPREVGTLRAVVRRPSPGHREVLEVGHLDLDEGLVGDSWAARGSRRTPDGSAHPDMQLNIMSHRLVEFLAQDPEREPLAGDQMLLDLDLSHDHLPAWTELHIGGPDGAVVVVTDQPHNGCGKFIARFGKDALAFVNGPVGKPRRLRGLCAKVVRPGQVRPGDEVVVVRPSAPAGA
;
A
#
# COMPACT_ATOMS: atom_id res chain seq x y z
N MET A 1 46.73 0.74 -20.52
CA MET A 1 45.49 1.32 -21.06
C MET A 1 44.39 0.90 -20.10
N ARG A 2 43.98 1.76 -19.17
CA ARG A 2 42.93 1.46 -18.19
C ARG A 2 41.70 2.21 -18.64
N ASP A 3 40.63 1.47 -18.89
CA ASP A 3 39.34 2.02 -19.32
C ASP A 3 38.75 2.94 -18.25
N ASP A 4 38.54 4.18 -18.65
CA ASP A 4 37.86 5.23 -17.91
C ASP A 4 36.35 5.05 -18.12
N ALA A 5 35.76 4.14 -17.34
CA ALA A 5 34.31 3.94 -17.33
C ALA A 5 33.66 5.12 -16.59
N GLY A 6 33.22 6.11 -17.38
CA GLY A 6 32.53 7.32 -16.95
C GLY A 6 31.45 7.05 -15.90
N ARG A 7 31.72 7.50 -14.67
CA ARG A 7 30.75 7.55 -13.59
C ARG A 7 29.74 8.66 -13.92
N VAL A 8 28.63 8.29 -14.55
CA VAL A 8 27.47 9.17 -14.67
C VAL A 8 26.96 9.44 -13.25
N LEU A 9 27.31 10.60 -12.68
CA LEU A 9 26.59 11.13 -11.53
C LEU A 9 25.14 11.31 -11.98
N GLN A 10 24.26 10.36 -11.65
CA GLN A 10 22.83 10.62 -11.68
C GLN A 10 22.60 11.89 -10.85
N ARG A 11 22.26 12.98 -11.54
CA ARG A 11 21.85 14.23 -10.91
C ARG A 11 20.76 13.87 -9.91
N ARG A 12 21.06 13.98 -8.62
CA ARG A 12 20.08 13.83 -7.55
C ARG A 12 19.10 14.98 -7.72
N VAL A 13 18.02 14.75 -8.48
CA VAL A 13 16.96 15.75 -8.64
C VAL A 13 16.36 15.95 -7.25
N LEU A 14 16.70 17.08 -6.61
CA LEU A 14 16.07 17.49 -5.36
C LEU A 14 14.62 17.87 -5.68
N ARG A 15 13.73 16.89 -5.60
CA ARG A 15 12.29 17.11 -5.77
C ARG A 15 11.74 17.69 -4.47
N ARG A 16 11.05 18.83 -4.56
CA ARG A 16 10.36 19.40 -3.41
C ARG A 16 9.25 18.44 -2.97
N HIS A 17 9.14 18.18 -1.67
CA HIS A 17 8.01 17.45 -1.12
C HIS A 17 6.72 18.23 -1.30
N ARG A 18 5.59 17.52 -1.44
CA ARG A 18 4.27 18.14 -1.44
C ARG A 18 4.02 18.81 -0.10
N THR A 19 3.52 20.03 -0.16
CA THR A 19 3.15 20.81 1.02
C THR A 19 1.77 20.40 1.53
N THR A 20 1.41 20.85 2.73
CA THR A 20 0.05 20.69 3.25
C THR A 20 -1.01 21.31 2.32
N GLU A 21 -0.72 22.44 1.69
CA GLU A 21 -1.63 23.11 0.74
C GLU A 21 -1.83 22.27 -0.53
N ASP A 22 -0.74 21.75 -1.10
CA ASP A 22 -0.81 20.84 -2.27
C ASP A 22 -1.70 19.62 -1.96
N LEU A 23 -1.56 19.05 -0.75
CA LEU A 23 -2.30 17.87 -0.32
C LEU A 23 -3.78 18.17 -0.09
N ALA A 24 -4.10 19.33 0.49
CA ALA A 24 -5.48 19.78 0.66
C ALA A 24 -6.15 20.02 -0.71
N ALA A 25 -5.44 20.66 -1.65
CA ALA A 25 -5.93 20.88 -3.01
C ALA A 25 -6.15 19.59 -3.80
N PHE A 26 -5.41 18.52 -3.48
CA PHE A 26 -5.53 17.22 -4.14
C PHE A 26 -6.65 16.33 -3.59
N LEU A 27 -7.26 16.68 -2.45
CA LEU A 27 -8.33 15.88 -1.83
C LEU A 27 -9.47 15.48 -2.77
N PRO A 28 -10.01 16.35 -3.64
CA PRO A 28 -11.07 15.96 -4.56
C PRO A 28 -10.67 14.81 -5.49
N SER A 29 -9.38 14.72 -5.86
CA SER A 29 -8.88 13.61 -6.70
C SER A 29 -8.82 12.30 -5.92
N LEU A 30 -8.55 12.36 -4.61
CA LEU A 30 -8.59 11.19 -3.73
C LEU A 30 -10.02 10.74 -3.47
N ASP A 31 -10.93 11.68 -3.22
CA ASP A 31 -12.34 11.40 -2.93
C ASP A 31 -13.11 10.88 -4.16
N ALA A 32 -12.58 11.12 -5.36
CA ALA A 32 -13.09 10.55 -6.61
C ALA A 32 -12.59 9.13 -6.90
N ALA A 33 -11.92 8.45 -5.96
CA ALA A 33 -11.48 7.08 -6.13
C ALA A 33 -12.68 6.13 -6.28
N PRO A 34 -12.58 5.08 -7.13
CA PRO A 34 -13.69 4.18 -7.33
C PRO A 34 -14.01 3.42 -6.04
N ARG A 35 -15.28 3.08 -5.88
CA ARG A 35 -15.81 2.46 -4.67
C ARG A 35 -16.03 0.95 -4.84
N GLU A 36 -16.79 0.53 -5.83
CA GLU A 36 -17.13 -0.90 -5.95
C GLU A 36 -16.07 -1.70 -6.72
N VAL A 37 -15.49 -1.10 -7.76
CA VAL A 37 -14.55 -1.76 -8.67
C VAL A 37 -13.37 -0.84 -8.93
N GLY A 38 -12.21 -1.21 -8.40
CA GLY A 38 -10.95 -0.49 -8.56
C GLY A 38 -9.93 -1.28 -9.38
N THR A 39 -8.67 -0.86 -9.30
CA THR A 39 -7.58 -1.51 -10.03
C THR A 39 -6.33 -1.65 -9.17
N LEU A 40 -5.67 -2.80 -9.24
CA LEU A 40 -4.32 -2.99 -8.72
C LEU A 40 -3.32 -2.29 -9.64
N ARG A 41 -2.67 -1.24 -9.16
CA ARG A 41 -1.78 -0.39 -9.98
C ARG A 41 -0.32 -0.82 -9.90
N ALA A 42 0.11 -1.33 -8.75
CA ALA A 42 1.47 -1.85 -8.59
C ALA A 42 1.53 -2.94 -7.52
N VAL A 43 2.42 -3.92 -7.73
CA VAL A 43 2.81 -4.92 -6.75
C VAL A 43 4.28 -4.72 -6.44
N VAL A 44 4.60 -4.55 -5.16
CA VAL A 44 5.96 -4.24 -4.70
C VAL A 44 6.41 -5.22 -3.63
N ARG A 45 7.40 -6.04 -3.96
CA ARG A 45 8.06 -6.92 -3.00
C ARG A 45 9.17 -6.20 -2.26
N ARG A 46 9.28 -6.44 -0.95
CA ARG A 46 10.29 -5.84 -0.07
C ARG A 46 11.13 -6.97 0.54
N PRO A 47 12.11 -7.53 -0.20
CA PRO A 47 12.84 -8.72 0.24
C PRO A 47 13.71 -8.46 1.47
N SER A 48 14.16 -7.22 1.67
CA SER A 48 14.97 -6.82 2.81
C SER A 48 14.84 -5.33 3.11
N PRO A 49 15.35 -4.84 4.26
CA PRO A 49 15.27 -3.43 4.62
C PRO A 49 15.87 -2.51 3.54
N GLY A 50 15.04 -1.64 2.96
CA GLY A 50 15.46 -0.66 1.95
C GLY A 50 15.34 -1.14 0.50
N HIS A 51 15.30 -2.45 0.26
CA HIS A 51 15.17 -3.03 -1.08
C HIS A 51 13.71 -3.06 -1.53
N ARG A 52 13.48 -2.78 -2.81
CA ARG A 52 12.15 -2.77 -3.45
C ARG A 52 12.26 -3.40 -4.82
N GLU A 53 11.30 -4.26 -5.13
CA GLU A 53 11.18 -4.90 -6.43
C GLU A 53 9.74 -4.72 -6.90
N VAL A 54 9.56 -4.06 -8.04
CA VAL A 54 8.26 -3.96 -8.70
C VAL A 54 8.05 -5.24 -9.48
N LEU A 55 6.90 -5.88 -9.27
CA LEU A 55 6.58 -7.16 -9.86
C LEU A 55 5.54 -7.00 -10.97
N GLU A 56 5.82 -7.61 -12.13
CA GLU A 56 4.81 -7.85 -13.17
C GLU A 56 3.77 -8.89 -12.72
N VAL A 57 4.19 -9.84 -11.89
CA VAL A 57 3.32 -10.85 -11.27
C VAL A 57 3.74 -11.08 -9.83
N GLY A 58 2.84 -10.85 -8.89
CA GLY A 58 2.95 -11.26 -7.50
C GLY A 58 2.23 -12.58 -7.24
N HIS A 59 2.66 -13.31 -6.22
CA HIS A 59 1.94 -14.48 -5.69
C HIS A 59 1.54 -14.22 -4.25
N LEU A 60 0.24 -14.27 -3.98
CA LEU A 60 -0.31 -14.19 -2.64
C LEU A 60 -0.49 -15.60 -2.09
N ASP A 61 -0.01 -15.80 -0.87
CA ASP A 61 -0.01 -17.06 -0.14
C ASP A 61 -0.61 -16.86 1.26
N LEU A 62 -1.23 -17.91 1.80
CA LEU A 62 -1.91 -17.87 3.09
C LEU A 62 -0.94 -17.68 4.26
N ASP A 63 0.26 -18.23 4.16
CA ASP A 63 1.25 -18.24 5.23
C ASP A 63 2.31 -17.15 5.02
N GLU A 64 2.71 -16.89 3.77
CA GLU A 64 3.78 -15.92 3.46
C GLU A 64 3.27 -14.50 3.18
N GLY A 65 1.96 -14.32 2.91
CA GLY A 65 1.45 -13.06 2.39
C GLY A 65 1.88 -12.87 0.93
N LEU A 66 2.67 -11.83 0.62
CA LEU A 66 3.28 -11.70 -0.71
C LEU A 66 4.59 -12.51 -0.72
N VAL A 67 4.67 -13.56 -1.53
CA VAL A 67 5.84 -14.45 -1.57
C VAL A 67 7.14 -13.69 -1.84
N GLY A 68 8.11 -13.92 -0.96
CA GLY A 68 9.41 -13.24 -0.95
C GLY A 68 9.41 -11.81 -0.38
N ASP A 69 8.27 -11.29 0.11
CA ASP A 69 8.28 -10.10 0.96
C ASP A 69 8.82 -10.43 2.35
N SER A 70 9.49 -9.48 2.99
CA SER A 70 10.10 -9.72 4.29
C SER A 70 9.09 -9.65 5.46
N TRP A 71 7.77 -9.65 5.24
CA TRP A 71 6.78 -9.46 6.31
C TRP A 71 6.97 -10.46 7.45
N ALA A 72 7.02 -11.76 7.13
CA ALA A 72 7.15 -12.84 8.12
C ALA A 72 8.41 -12.69 8.99
N ALA A 73 9.50 -12.17 8.41
CA ALA A 73 10.77 -11.98 9.09
C ALA A 73 10.86 -10.71 9.97
N ARG A 74 9.90 -9.78 9.88
CA ARG A 74 9.96 -8.50 10.62
C ARG A 74 9.52 -8.61 12.08
N GLY A 75 8.77 -9.65 12.43
CA GLY A 75 8.15 -9.79 13.75
C GLY A 75 7.12 -8.70 14.05
N SER A 76 6.49 -8.78 15.22
CA SER A 76 5.53 -7.78 15.69
C SER A 76 5.55 -7.66 17.21
N ARG A 77 5.37 -6.44 17.72
CA ARG A 77 5.14 -6.23 19.16
C ARG A 77 3.70 -6.54 19.60
N ARG A 78 2.82 -6.86 18.63
CA ARG A 78 1.40 -7.17 18.86
C ARG A 78 1.16 -8.66 19.08
N THR A 79 2.16 -9.50 18.84
CA THR A 79 2.12 -10.93 19.08
C THR A 79 2.94 -11.26 20.34
N PRO A 80 2.46 -12.16 21.22
CA PRO A 80 3.15 -12.49 22.47
C PRO A 80 4.56 -13.10 22.27
N ASP A 81 4.74 -13.85 21.19
CA ASP A 81 5.98 -14.55 20.85
C ASP A 81 6.92 -13.71 19.95
N GLY A 82 6.51 -12.48 19.59
CA GLY A 82 7.27 -11.59 18.72
C GLY A 82 7.21 -11.94 17.23
N SER A 83 6.45 -12.97 16.84
CA SER A 83 6.25 -13.37 15.43
C SER A 83 5.53 -12.28 14.62
N ALA A 84 5.53 -12.37 13.29
CA ALA A 84 4.77 -11.42 12.48
C ALA A 84 3.26 -11.53 12.76
N HIS A 85 2.55 -10.41 12.87
CA HIS A 85 1.12 -10.44 13.19
C HIS A 85 0.32 -10.87 11.95
N PRO A 86 -0.48 -11.96 12.01
CA PRO A 86 -1.14 -12.55 10.84
C PRO A 86 -2.12 -11.58 10.16
N ASP A 87 -2.81 -10.73 10.93
CA ASP A 87 -3.68 -9.69 10.35
C ASP A 87 -2.93 -8.48 9.73
N MET A 88 -1.60 -8.54 9.60
CA MET A 88 -0.77 -7.48 9.03
C MET A 88 0.10 -7.97 7.87
N GLN A 89 -0.26 -9.09 7.23
CA GLN A 89 0.47 -9.70 6.10
C GLN A 89 0.76 -8.71 4.98
N LEU A 90 -0.24 -7.93 4.58
CA LEU A 90 -0.17 -7.01 3.47
C LEU A 90 -0.39 -5.57 3.94
N ASN A 91 0.39 -4.65 3.38
CA ASN A 91 0.18 -3.22 3.48
C ASN A 91 -0.27 -2.71 2.11
N ILE A 92 -1.38 -1.99 2.10
CA ILE A 92 -2.04 -1.50 0.89
C ILE A 92 -2.22 0.01 1.01
N MET A 93 -1.83 0.78 -0.01
CA MET A 93 -1.98 2.24 -0.04
C MET A 93 -2.66 2.71 -1.32
N SER A 94 -3.31 3.88 -1.27
CA SER A 94 -3.90 4.52 -2.45
C SER A 94 -2.82 4.88 -3.47
N HIS A 95 -2.94 4.36 -4.69
CA HIS A 95 -2.06 4.70 -5.79
C HIS A 95 -2.11 6.20 -6.10
N ARG A 96 -3.31 6.81 -6.16
CA ARG A 96 -3.47 8.25 -6.46
C ARG A 96 -2.63 9.14 -5.55
N LEU A 97 -2.64 8.84 -4.24
CA LEU A 97 -1.82 9.59 -3.30
C LEU A 97 -0.33 9.31 -3.48
N VAL A 98 0.05 8.05 -3.67
CA VAL A 98 1.46 7.67 -3.86
C VAL A 98 2.04 8.32 -5.11
N GLU A 99 1.35 8.24 -6.24
CA GLU A 99 1.70 8.89 -7.51
C GLU A 99 1.89 10.41 -7.31
N PHE A 100 0.93 11.06 -6.64
CA PHE A 100 0.99 12.50 -6.35
C PHE A 100 2.20 12.91 -5.50
N LEU A 101 2.53 12.11 -4.47
CA LEU A 101 3.65 12.35 -3.58
C LEU A 101 5.00 12.03 -4.24
N ALA A 102 5.06 10.91 -4.98
CA ALA A 102 6.25 10.39 -5.62
C ALA A 102 6.73 11.31 -6.75
N GLN A 103 5.79 11.89 -7.51
CA GLN A 103 6.07 12.79 -8.65
C GLN A 103 6.93 12.12 -9.75
N ASP A 104 7.07 10.80 -9.66
CA ASP A 104 8.01 9.98 -10.41
C ASP A 104 7.64 8.50 -10.15
N PRO A 105 7.26 7.73 -11.17
CA PRO A 105 6.89 6.32 -11.02
C PRO A 105 7.98 5.48 -10.33
N GLU A 106 9.27 5.78 -10.58
CA GLU A 106 10.38 5.04 -9.95
C GLU A 106 10.43 5.22 -8.42
N ARG A 107 9.76 6.25 -7.89
CA ARG A 107 9.71 6.55 -6.45
C ARG A 107 8.47 5.99 -5.76
N GLU A 108 7.47 5.51 -6.48
CA GLU A 108 6.26 4.93 -5.88
C GLU A 108 6.54 3.75 -4.92
N PRO A 109 7.47 2.82 -5.23
CA PRO A 109 7.84 1.73 -4.31
C PRO A 109 8.39 2.21 -2.96
N LEU A 110 8.80 3.49 -2.87
CA LEU A 110 9.27 4.11 -1.64
C LEU A 110 8.11 4.36 -0.64
N ALA A 111 6.83 4.30 -1.05
CA ALA A 111 5.69 4.23 -0.12
C ALA A 111 5.90 3.11 0.91
N GLY A 112 6.47 2.00 0.46
CA GLY A 112 6.85 0.88 1.32
C GLY A 112 5.73 -0.10 1.59
N ASP A 113 4.67 -0.05 0.80
CA ASP A 113 3.49 -0.90 0.84
C ASP A 113 3.60 -1.94 -0.28
N GLN A 114 3.01 -3.12 -0.09
CA GLN A 114 3.12 -4.21 -1.07
C GLN A 114 2.20 -4.03 -2.27
N MET A 115 1.07 -3.33 -2.08
CA MET A 115 0.08 -3.14 -3.14
C MET A 115 -0.37 -1.69 -3.18
N LEU A 116 -0.42 -1.12 -4.39
CA LEU A 116 -0.97 0.20 -4.64
C LEU A 116 -2.28 0.06 -5.40
N LEU A 117 -3.39 0.51 -4.82
CA LEU A 117 -4.72 0.38 -5.43
C LEU A 117 -5.27 1.75 -5.86
N ASP A 118 -5.91 1.79 -7.03
CA ASP A 118 -6.86 2.85 -7.34
C ASP A 118 -8.24 2.43 -6.84
N LEU A 119 -8.52 2.74 -5.57
CA LEU A 119 -9.75 2.38 -4.84
C LEU A 119 -9.90 3.33 -3.63
N ASP A 120 -11.13 3.67 -3.25
CA ASP A 120 -11.44 4.33 -1.99
C ASP A 120 -11.08 3.39 -0.83
N LEU A 121 -10.07 3.74 -0.02
CA LEU A 121 -9.61 2.91 1.11
C LEU A 121 -10.20 3.32 2.45
N SER A 122 -11.11 4.31 2.46
CA SER A 122 -11.64 4.91 3.67
C SER A 122 -12.29 3.91 4.62
N HIS A 123 -12.30 4.25 5.91
CA HIS A 123 -12.93 3.41 6.93
C HIS A 123 -14.44 3.23 6.70
N ASP A 124 -15.11 4.28 6.20
CA ASP A 124 -16.53 4.27 5.88
C ASP A 124 -16.85 3.28 4.75
N HIS A 125 -16.01 3.26 3.72
CA HIS A 125 -16.23 2.45 2.54
C HIS A 125 -15.71 1.00 2.66
N LEU A 126 -14.55 0.82 3.29
CA LEU A 126 -13.90 -0.47 3.54
C LEU A 126 -13.80 -0.74 5.05
N PRO A 127 -14.91 -1.06 5.73
CA PRO A 127 -14.85 -1.51 7.11
C PRO A 127 -13.96 -2.76 7.24
N ALA A 128 -13.47 -3.02 8.45
CA ALA A 128 -12.72 -4.24 8.71
C ALA A 128 -13.56 -5.45 8.27
N TRP A 129 -12.86 -6.47 7.76
CA TRP A 129 -13.42 -7.70 7.21
C TRP A 129 -14.09 -7.58 5.84
N THR A 130 -13.93 -6.43 5.17
CA THR A 130 -14.23 -6.30 3.73
C THR A 130 -13.23 -7.11 2.91
N GLU A 131 -13.74 -7.93 2.00
CA GLU A 131 -12.95 -8.68 1.04
C GLU A 131 -12.68 -7.84 -0.22
N LEU A 132 -11.46 -7.96 -0.72
CA LEU A 132 -11.01 -7.42 -1.99
C LEU A 132 -10.67 -8.60 -2.89
N HIS A 133 -11.49 -8.82 -3.92
CA HIS A 133 -11.32 -9.89 -4.90
C HIS A 133 -10.49 -9.33 -6.06
N ILE A 134 -9.34 -9.94 -6.35
CA ILE A 134 -8.32 -9.39 -7.25
C ILE A 134 -8.11 -10.35 -8.41
N GLY A 135 -8.33 -9.89 -9.64
CA GLY A 135 -8.12 -10.70 -10.85
C GLY A 135 -9.29 -11.64 -11.19
N GLY A 136 -10.52 -11.25 -10.85
CA GLY A 136 -11.74 -11.98 -11.21
C GLY A 136 -12.21 -13.04 -10.21
N PRO A 137 -13.26 -13.84 -10.55
CA PRO A 137 -13.93 -14.75 -9.62
C PRO A 137 -13.03 -15.80 -8.96
N ASP A 138 -12.02 -16.29 -9.70
CA ASP A 138 -11.05 -17.29 -9.25
C ASP A 138 -9.71 -16.68 -8.82
N GLY A 139 -9.63 -15.35 -8.80
CA GLY A 139 -8.42 -14.61 -8.44
C GLY A 139 -8.10 -14.64 -6.94
N ALA A 140 -7.06 -13.92 -6.52
CA ALA A 140 -6.71 -13.86 -5.10
C ALA A 140 -7.76 -13.07 -4.30
N VAL A 141 -7.93 -13.38 -3.02
CA VAL A 141 -8.78 -12.60 -2.12
C VAL A 141 -7.99 -12.22 -0.89
N VAL A 142 -8.02 -10.93 -0.58
CA VAL A 142 -7.48 -10.39 0.66
C VAL A 142 -8.60 -9.74 1.45
N VAL A 143 -8.50 -9.79 2.77
CA VAL A 143 -9.47 -9.16 3.66
C VAL A 143 -8.80 -8.01 4.40
N VAL A 144 -9.47 -6.86 4.42
CA VAL A 144 -9.08 -5.69 5.21
C VAL A 144 -9.16 -6.05 6.69
N THR A 145 -8.14 -5.73 7.49
CA THR A 145 -8.13 -6.05 8.92
C THR A 145 -8.36 -4.81 9.78
N ASP A 146 -8.60 -5.03 11.07
CA ASP A 146 -8.71 -3.96 12.07
C ASP A 146 -7.35 -3.40 12.52
N GLN A 147 -6.25 -3.94 12.00
CA GLN A 147 -4.91 -3.52 12.40
C GLN A 147 -4.54 -2.17 11.77
N PRO A 148 -4.04 -1.22 12.57
CA PRO A 148 -3.73 0.11 12.06
C PRO A 148 -2.48 0.08 11.17
N HIS A 149 -2.53 0.85 10.09
CA HIS A 149 -1.37 1.10 9.23
C HIS A 149 -0.93 2.57 9.33
N ASN A 150 0.08 2.83 10.17
CA ASN A 150 0.54 4.18 10.47
C ASN A 150 1.88 4.50 9.80
N GLY A 151 2.10 5.77 9.44
CA GLY A 151 3.34 6.21 8.81
C GLY A 151 4.53 6.17 9.77
N CYS A 152 5.73 5.98 9.22
CA CYS A 152 6.98 5.86 9.99
C CYS A 152 8.03 6.89 9.54
N GLY A 153 9.16 6.98 10.25
CA GLY A 153 10.24 7.93 9.92
C GLY A 153 10.80 7.81 8.50
N LYS A 154 10.72 6.61 7.89
CA LYS A 154 11.11 6.42 6.48
C LYS A 154 10.19 7.18 5.52
N PHE A 155 8.90 7.29 5.84
CA PHE A 155 7.94 8.06 5.04
C PHE A 155 8.30 9.56 5.04
N ILE A 156 8.72 10.10 6.19
CA ILE A 156 9.22 11.49 6.28
C ILE A 156 10.44 11.68 5.38
N ALA A 157 11.41 10.77 5.45
CA ALA A 157 12.64 10.88 4.67
C ALA A 157 12.39 10.85 3.15
N ARG A 158 11.27 10.25 2.72
CA ARG A 158 10.94 10.01 1.30
C ARG A 158 9.95 11.02 0.73
N PHE A 159 8.96 11.45 1.52
CA PHE A 159 7.85 12.29 1.05
C PHE A 159 7.61 13.53 1.92
N GLY A 160 8.36 13.71 3.00
CA GLY A 160 8.33 14.92 3.83
C GLY A 160 7.43 14.83 5.06
N LYS A 161 7.60 15.82 5.95
CA LYS A 161 6.86 15.93 7.22
C LYS A 161 5.39 16.27 6.97
N ASP A 162 5.11 17.18 6.04
CA ASP A 162 3.75 17.59 5.67
C ASP A 162 2.93 16.39 5.21
N ALA A 163 3.48 15.57 4.30
CA ALA A 163 2.84 14.35 3.86
C ALA A 163 2.51 13.41 5.03
N LEU A 164 3.47 13.15 5.94
CA LEU A 164 3.21 12.31 7.11
C LEU A 164 2.11 12.90 8.01
N ALA A 165 2.19 14.20 8.30
CA ALA A 165 1.23 14.89 9.16
C ALA A 165 -0.18 14.85 8.56
N PHE A 166 -0.29 15.00 7.24
CA PHE A 166 -1.55 14.96 6.53
C PHE A 166 -2.18 13.56 6.55
N VAL A 167 -1.43 12.52 6.16
CA VAL A 167 -1.97 11.15 6.10
C VAL A 167 -2.36 10.58 7.47
N ASN A 168 -1.67 11.01 8.53
CA ASN A 168 -1.97 10.63 9.91
C ASN A 168 -2.88 11.65 10.63
N GLY A 169 -3.29 12.73 9.95
CA GLY A 169 -4.06 13.83 10.50
C GLY A 169 -5.57 13.55 10.54
N PRO A 170 -6.37 14.52 11.02
CA PRO A 170 -7.83 14.39 11.11
C PRO A 170 -8.50 14.19 9.74
N VAL A 171 -7.90 14.69 8.66
CA VAL A 171 -8.39 14.50 7.28
C VAL A 171 -7.98 13.12 6.73
N GLY A 172 -6.72 12.73 6.95
CA GLY A 172 -6.15 11.53 6.34
C GLY A 172 -6.56 10.22 7.02
N LYS A 173 -6.71 10.21 8.35
CA LYS A 173 -7.08 9.01 9.12
C LYS A 173 -8.42 8.41 8.68
N PRO A 174 -9.54 9.16 8.62
CA PRO A 174 -10.83 8.60 8.17
C PRO A 174 -10.77 7.99 6.77
N ARG A 175 -9.92 8.54 5.90
CA ARG A 175 -9.69 8.10 4.51
C ARG A 175 -8.65 6.98 4.37
N ARG A 176 -8.00 6.56 5.47
CA ARG A 176 -6.83 5.67 5.44
C ARG A 176 -5.77 6.10 4.43
N LEU A 177 -5.44 7.39 4.38
CA LEU A 177 -4.47 7.90 3.40
C LEU A 177 -3.07 7.32 3.57
N ARG A 178 -2.69 6.88 4.77
CA ARG A 178 -1.44 6.13 4.91
C ARG A 178 -1.55 4.71 4.32
N GLY A 179 -2.73 4.13 4.30
CA GLY A 179 -2.99 2.77 3.85
C GLY A 179 -3.74 1.95 4.90
N LEU A 180 -3.89 0.66 4.62
CA LEU A 180 -4.54 -0.32 5.48
C LEU A 180 -3.68 -1.59 5.61
N CYS A 181 -3.98 -2.38 6.63
CA CYS A 181 -3.49 -3.75 6.74
C CYS A 181 -4.53 -4.71 6.15
N ALA A 182 -4.04 -5.76 5.51
CA ALA A 182 -4.85 -6.85 5.00
C ALA A 182 -4.18 -8.20 5.24
N LYS A 183 -4.95 -9.28 5.13
CA LYS A 183 -4.44 -10.65 5.11
C LYS A 183 -5.01 -11.44 3.93
N VAL A 184 -4.28 -12.45 3.49
CA VAL A 184 -4.71 -13.33 2.40
C VAL A 184 -5.72 -14.33 2.95
N VAL A 185 -6.85 -14.50 2.25
CA VAL A 185 -7.87 -15.52 2.58
C VAL A 185 -8.12 -16.49 1.42
N ARG A 186 -7.75 -16.10 0.19
CA ARG A 186 -7.61 -17.00 -0.95
C ARG A 186 -6.29 -16.71 -1.67
N PRO A 187 -5.37 -17.68 -1.77
CA PRO A 187 -4.10 -17.48 -2.46
C PRO A 187 -4.34 -17.32 -3.97
N GLY A 188 -3.38 -16.71 -4.66
CA GLY A 188 -3.51 -16.49 -6.10
C GLY A 188 -2.45 -15.55 -6.65
N GLN A 189 -2.36 -15.50 -7.98
CA GLN A 189 -1.51 -14.54 -8.66
C GLN A 189 -2.22 -13.19 -8.73
N VAL A 190 -1.45 -12.10 -8.63
CA VAL A 190 -1.93 -10.74 -8.78
C VAL A 190 -0.99 -9.95 -9.70
N ARG A 191 -1.54 -9.07 -10.53
CA ARG A 191 -0.81 -8.31 -11.54
C ARG A 191 -1.24 -6.84 -11.54
N PRO A 192 -0.34 -5.90 -11.85
CA PRO A 192 -0.75 -4.56 -12.27
C PRO A 192 -1.80 -4.65 -13.39
N GLY A 193 -2.90 -3.91 -13.25
CA GLY A 193 -4.04 -3.94 -14.16
C GLY A 193 -5.18 -4.86 -13.72
N ASP A 194 -4.98 -5.76 -12.75
CA ASP A 194 -6.06 -6.60 -12.24
C ASP A 194 -7.18 -5.75 -11.66
N GLU A 195 -8.42 -6.12 -12.01
CA GLU A 195 -9.62 -5.58 -11.40
C GLU A 195 -9.67 -5.96 -9.91
N VAL A 196 -10.09 -5.01 -9.08
CA VAL A 196 -10.31 -5.22 -7.65
C VAL A 196 -11.77 -4.97 -7.32
N VAL A 197 -12.50 -6.03 -7.00
CA VAL A 197 -13.93 -5.96 -6.64
C VAL A 197 -14.10 -6.00 -5.13
N VAL A 198 -14.88 -5.06 -4.60
CA VAL A 198 -15.18 -4.95 -3.17
C VAL A 198 -16.37 -5.83 -2.81
N VAL A 199 -16.17 -6.74 -1.84
CA VAL A 199 -17.24 -7.56 -1.27
C VAL A 199 -17.27 -7.32 0.24
N ARG A 200 -18.31 -6.61 0.69
CA ARG A 200 -18.46 -6.25 2.11
C ARG A 200 -19.08 -7.41 2.88
N PRO A 201 -18.73 -7.60 4.17
CA PRO A 201 -19.39 -8.58 4.99
C PRO A 201 -20.88 -8.24 5.09
N SER A 202 -21.73 -9.26 5.01
CA SER A 202 -23.16 -9.12 5.28
C SER A 202 -23.32 -8.45 6.66
N ALA A 203 -24.16 -7.42 6.76
CA ALA A 203 -24.52 -6.89 8.06
C ALA A 203 -25.02 -8.05 8.94
N PRO A 204 -24.62 -8.13 10.22
CA PRO A 204 -25.19 -9.13 11.11
C PRO A 204 -26.71 -8.97 11.07
N ALA A 205 -27.43 -10.05 10.78
CA ALA A 205 -28.88 -10.05 10.79
C ALA A 205 -29.32 -9.67 12.22
N GLY A 206 -29.86 -8.45 12.36
CA GLY A 206 -30.58 -7.92 13.52
C GLY A 206 -30.11 -8.37 14.91
N ALA A 207 -29.39 -7.48 15.61
CA ALA A 207 -29.45 -7.46 17.08
C ALA A 207 -30.73 -6.76 17.54
#